data_AF-A0A3A8SX39-F1
#
_entry.id   AF-A0A3A8SX39-F1
#
_cell.length_a   1.000
_cell.length_b   1.000
_cell.length_c   1.000
_cell.angle_alpha   90.00
_cell.angle_beta   90.00
_cell.angle_gamma   90.00
#
_symmetry.space_group_name_H-M   'P 1'
#
loop_
_entity.id
_entity.type
_entity.pdbx_description
1 polymer ?
#
loop_
_entity_poly.entity_id
_entity_poly.type
_entity_poly.pdbx_seq_one_letter_code
_entity_poly.pdbx_strand_id
1 'polypeptide(L)' 'MEERGWPYRRRQPEETVLYEAVRENLATLLAEASDVGRGLPRYVERDFARYLECGVLVHGFARVRCES' A
#
# COMPACT_ATOMS: atom_id res chain seq x y z
N MET A 1 28.95 3.82 25.20
CA MET A 1 27.81 2.95 24.82
C MET A 1 27.40 3.40 23.43
N GLU A 2 28.04 2.85 22.40
CA GLU A 2 27.83 3.26 21.01
C GLU A 2 26.83 2.27 20.38
N GLU A 3 25.57 2.66 20.23
CA GLU A 3 24.56 1.86 19.55
C GLU A 3 24.90 1.82 18.05
N ARG A 4 25.56 0.75 17.62
CA ARG A 4 25.86 0.47 16.22
C ARG A 4 24.60 0.02 15.48
N GLY A 5 23.67 0.93 15.25
CA GLY A 5 22.49 0.72 14.39
C GLY A 5 22.55 1.62 13.17
N TRP A 6 22.39 1.06 11.96
CA TRP A 6 22.10 1.90 10.79
C TRP A 6 20.86 2.75 11.08
N PRO A 7 20.85 4.06 10.74
CA PRO A 7 19.67 4.89 10.94
C PRO A 7 18.50 4.30 10.16
N TYR A 8 17.37 4.08 10.84
CA TYR A 8 16.17 3.58 10.17
C TYR A 8 15.73 4.56 9.08
N ARG A 9 15.65 4.05 7.85
CA ARG A 9 15.02 4.77 6.73
C ARG A 9 13.61 4.25 6.55
N ARG A 10 12.64 5.18 6.49
CA ARG A 10 11.24 4.87 6.19
C ARG A 10 11.14 4.12 4.85
N ARG A 11 10.27 3.11 4.80
CA ARG A 11 9.91 2.43 3.54
C ARG A 11 9.03 3.34 2.68
N GLN A 12 9.28 3.37 1.37
CA GLN A 12 8.54 4.19 0.40
C GLN A 12 7.78 3.28 -0.59
N PRO A 13 6.75 2.54 -0.14
CA PRO A 13 5.96 1.68 -1.04
C PRO A 13 5.38 2.43 -2.24
N GLU A 14 5.06 3.72 -2.08
CA GLU A 14 4.56 4.63 -3.10
C GLU A 14 5.51 4.85 -4.29
N GLU A 15 6.80 4.52 -4.13
CA GLU A 15 7.83 4.62 -5.17
C GLU A 15 8.11 3.26 -5.85
N THR A 16 7.37 2.20 -5.50
CA THR A 16 7.58 0.88 -6.07
C THR A 16 6.83 0.68 -7.39
N VAL A 17 7.39 -0.12 -8.29
CA VAL A 17 6.75 -0.47 -9.58
C VAL A 17 5.36 -1.10 -9.39
N LEU A 18 5.19 -1.93 -8.34
CA LEU A 18 3.89 -2.53 -8.05
C LEU A 18 2.85 -1.48 -7.66
N TYR A 19 3.25 -0.50 -6.84
CA TYR A 19 2.35 0.59 -6.45
C TYR A 19 1.89 1.38 -7.66
N GLU A 20 2.82 1.72 -8.56
CA GLU A 20 2.52 2.41 -9.82
C GLU A 20 1.55 1.60 -10.69
N ALA A 21 1.84 0.31 -10.91
CA ALA A 21 0.98 -0.56 -11.69
C ALA A 21 -0.44 -0.66 -11.13
N VAL A 22 -0.59 -0.81 -9.80
CA VAL A 22 -1.92 -0.84 -9.16
C VAL A 22 -2.61 0.51 -9.29
N ARG A 23 -1.92 1.62 -9.02
CA ARG A 23 -2.47 2.99 -9.12
C ARG A 23 -3.04 3.26 -10.50
N GLU A 24 -2.34 2.84 -11.55
CA GLU A 24 -2.71 3.11 -12.93
C GLU A 24 -3.82 2.19 -13.45
N ASN A 25 -3.90 0.95 -12.96
CA ASN A 25 -4.77 -0.07 -13.56
C ASN A 25 -5.98 -0.47 -12.69
N LEU A 26 -6.04 -0.07 -11.41
CA LEU A 26 -7.10 -0.50 -10.50
C LEU A 26 -8.50 -0.13 -11.01
N ALA A 27 -8.70 1.09 -11.51
CA ALA A 27 -9.99 1.52 -12.02
C ALA A 27 -10.46 0.66 -13.21
N THR A 28 -9.55 0.35 -14.14
CA THR A 28 -9.82 -0.52 -15.29
C THR A 28 -10.18 -1.93 -14.83
N LEU A 29 -9.39 -2.50 -13.91
CA LEU A 29 -9.66 -3.82 -13.35
C LEU A 29 -11.06 -3.91 -12.72
N LEU A 30 -11.46 -2.90 -11.95
CA LEU A 30 -12.78 -2.86 -11.30
C LEU A 30 -13.93 -2.75 -12.31
N ALA A 31 -13.74 -1.95 -13.36
CA ALA A 31 -14.72 -1.82 -14.44
C ALA A 31 -14.87 -3.14 -15.20
N GLU A 32 -13.77 -3.71 -15.67
CA GLU A 32 -13.77 -4.98 -16.39
C GLU A 32 -14.36 -6.12 -15.54
N ALA A 33 -13.97 -6.23 -14.26
CA ALA A 33 -14.50 -7.25 -13.36
C ALA A 33 -16.03 -7.15 -13.18
N SER A 34 -16.58 -5.93 -13.18
CA SER A 34 -18.01 -5.69 -13.07
C SER A 34 -18.76 -6.16 -14.32
N ASP A 35 -18.13 -6.07 -15.51
CA ASP A 35 -18.74 -6.47 -16.77
C ASP A 35 -18.79 -7.99 -16.97
N VAL A 36 -17.86 -8.76 -16.38
CA VAL A 36 -17.79 -10.23 -16.52
C VAL A 36 -18.70 -10.99 -15.56
N GLY A 37 -19.42 -10.32 -14.65
CA GLY A 37 -20.34 -10.99 -13.74
C GLY A 37 -20.63 -10.24 -12.44
N ARG A 38 -20.25 -10.80 -11.30
CA ARG A 38 -20.56 -10.23 -9.98
C ARG A 38 -19.54 -9.20 -9.47
N GLY A 39 -18.55 -8.82 -10.30
CA GLY A 39 -17.42 -8.02 -9.83
C GLY A 39 -16.42 -8.81 -9.00
N LEU A 40 -15.46 -8.09 -8.39
CA LEU A 40 -14.54 -8.67 -7.42
C LEU A 40 -15.22 -8.78 -6.04
N PRO A 41 -14.76 -9.70 -5.18
CA PRO A 41 -15.17 -9.68 -3.78
C PRO A 41 -14.82 -8.33 -3.14
N ARG A 42 -15.74 -7.76 -2.36
CA ARG A 42 -15.56 -6.44 -1.72
C ARG A 42 -14.27 -6.27 -0.93
N TYR A 43 -13.76 -7.35 -0.33
CA TYR A 43 -12.50 -7.27 0.42
C TYR A 43 -11.30 -6.99 -0.50
N VAL A 44 -11.32 -7.49 -1.75
CA VAL A 44 -10.26 -7.27 -2.73
C VAL A 44 -10.19 -5.80 -3.12
N GLU A 45 -11.34 -5.20 -3.45
CA GLU A 45 -11.43 -3.78 -3.81
C GLU A 45 -10.94 -2.89 -2.67
N ARG A 46 -11.41 -3.17 -1.45
CA ARG A 46 -11.00 -2.46 -0.24
C ARG A 46 -9.50 -2.60 0.01
N ASP A 47 -8.94 -3.79 -0.16
CA ASP A 47 -7.53 -4.02 0.14
C ASP A 47 -6.62 -3.36 -0.90
N PHE A 48 -7.03 -3.28 -2.18
CA PHE A 48 -6.33 -2.45 -3.17
C PHE A 48 -6.40 -0.96 -2.84
N ALA A 49 -7.57 -0.45 -2.43
CA ALA A 49 -7.69 0.95 -1.99
C ALA A 49 -6.75 1.25 -0.81
N ARG A 50 -6.74 0.39 0.21
CA ARG A 50 -5.83 0.50 1.37
C ARG A 50 -4.36 0.33 1.00
N TYR A 51 -4.06 -0.50 0.01
CA TYR A 51 -2.70 -0.65 -0.49
C TYR A 51 -2.19 0.66 -1.10
N LEU A 52 -3.02 1.39 -1.85
CA LEU A 52 -2.66 2.69 -2.40
C LEU A 52 -2.50 3.79 -1.34
N GLU A 53 -3.09 3.61 -0.15
CA GLU A 53 -2.84 4.51 1.00
C GLU A 53 -1.46 4.27 1.63
N CYS A 54 -0.83 3.12 1.38
CA CYS A 54 0.45 2.79 1.98
C CYS A 54 1.52 3.80 1.58
N GLY A 55 2.20 4.33 2.59
CA GLY A 55 3.26 5.31 2.41
C GLY A 55 2.78 6.76 2.34
N VAL A 56 1.50 7.02 2.04
CA VAL A 56 0.98 8.39 2.09
C VAL A 56 0.65 8.75 3.54
N LEU A 57 1.48 9.61 4.14
CA LEU A 57 1.43 9.88 5.59
C LEU A 57 0.10 10.49 6.09
N VAL A 58 -0.69 11.10 5.21
CA VAL A 58 -2.01 11.66 5.54
C VAL A 58 -3.02 10.58 5.94
N HIS A 59 -2.85 9.33 5.47
CA HIS A 59 -3.73 8.21 5.80
C HIS A 59 -3.34 7.49 7.10
N GLY A 60 -2.24 7.91 7.74
CA GLY A 60 -1.78 7.39 9.03
C GLY A 60 -0.44 6.65 8.94
N PHE A 61 0.23 6.54 10.08
CA PHE A 61 1.51 5.85 10.20
C PHE A 61 1.72 5.27 11.60
N ALA A 62 2.47 4.17 11.68
CA ALA A 62 2.87 3.56 12.93
C ALA A 62 4.26 4.07 13.36
N ARG A 63 4.40 4.43 14.65
CA ARG A 63 5.71 4.68 15.28
C ARG A 63 6.05 3.45 16.11
N VAL A 64 7.08 2.74 15.71
CA VAL A 64 7.59 1.56 16.42
C VAL A 64 8.99 1.84 16.93
N ARG A 65 9.29 1.36 18.12
CA ARG A 65 10.62 1.39 18.74
C ARG A 65 10.94 -0.03 19.17
N CYS A 66 12.15 -0.51 18.89
CA CYS A 66 12.62 -1.75 19.50
C CYS A 66 13.04 -1.42 20.94
N GLU A 67 12.52 -2.16 21.91
CA GLU A 67 13.13 -2.20 23.24
C GLU A 67 14.40 -3.05 23.12
N SER A 68 15.48 -2.56 23.74
CA SER A 68 16.82 -3.11 23.65
C SER A 68 16.92 -4.55 24.13
#